data_AF-A0A7C1BLF5-F1
#
_entry.id   AF-A0A7C1BLF5-F1
#
_cell.length_a   1.000
_cell.length_b   1.000
_cell.length_c   1.000
_cell.angle_alpha   90.00
_cell.angle_beta   90.00
_cell.angle_gamma   90.00
#
_symmetry.space_group_name_H-M   'P 1'
#
loop_
_entity.id
_entity.type
_entity.pdbx_description
1 polymer ?
#
loop_
_entity_poly.entity_id
_entity_poly.type
_entity_poly.pdbx_seq_one_letter_code
_entity_poly.pdbx_strand_id
1 'polypeptide(L)'
;MSEQKIRHLLLFSFFVIFMLNPGPTEGFDPEGNGEIVALIPPSYRTQVIAALDSAGENWKQLVSVLRKMSPEQREGAAFLIANMPPVELATIDSTLLLEHISYAYQAWNQMPWGPKVSKDLFLHFVLPYRAAREPVTEWRKALFEELAPRVKNAETIAEAALELNRWVKEKTSWRNR
;
A
#
# COMPACT_ATOMS: atom_id res chain seq x y z
N MET A 1 -11.32 -56.96 -3.76
CA MET A 1 -10.33 -55.88 -3.48
C MET A 1 -10.42 -55.57 -1.99
N SER A 2 -9.31 -55.57 -1.24
CA SER A 2 -9.35 -55.42 0.23
C SER A 2 -9.81 -54.02 0.65
N GLU A 3 -10.53 -53.90 1.77
CA GLU A 3 -11.02 -52.60 2.29
C GLU A 3 -9.92 -51.55 2.40
N GLN A 4 -8.71 -51.98 2.74
CA GLN A 4 -7.54 -51.11 2.83
C GLN A 4 -7.18 -50.47 1.48
N LYS A 5 -7.29 -51.22 0.36
CA LYS A 5 -7.05 -50.69 -0.99
C LYS A 5 -8.15 -49.70 -1.41
N ILE A 6 -9.39 -49.93 -0.99
CA ILE A 6 -10.52 -49.01 -1.25
C ILE A 6 -10.33 -47.70 -0.48
N ARG A 7 -9.93 -47.76 0.80
CA ARG A 7 -9.65 -46.55 1.60
C ARG A 7 -8.48 -45.73 1.03
N HIS A 8 -7.41 -46.38 0.58
CA HIS A 8 -6.28 -45.69 -0.04
C HIS A 8 -6.67 -45.06 -1.39
N LEU A 9 -7.47 -45.75 -2.21
CA LEU A 9 -7.94 -45.21 -3.47
C LEU A 9 -8.89 -44.02 -3.29
N LEU A 10 -9.77 -44.07 -2.27
CA LEU A 10 -10.65 -42.96 -1.91
C LEU A 10 -9.89 -41.75 -1.36
N LEU A 11 -8.90 -41.97 -0.48
CA LEU A 11 -8.05 -40.90 0.04
C LEU A 11 -7.20 -40.26 -1.08
N PHE A 12 -6.66 -41.07 -1.98
CA PHE A 12 -5.90 -40.59 -3.13
C PHE A 12 -6.80 -39.81 -4.11
N SER A 13 -8.03 -40.27 -4.34
CA SER A 13 -9.00 -39.56 -5.18
C SER A 13 -9.43 -38.22 -4.56
N PHE A 14 -9.62 -38.15 -3.25
CA PHE A 14 -9.90 -36.90 -2.54
C PHE A 14 -8.73 -35.92 -2.62
N PHE A 15 -7.50 -36.42 -2.51
CA PHE A 15 -6.28 -35.63 -2.61
C PHE A 15 -6.05 -35.08 -4.03
N VAL A 16 -6.37 -35.87 -5.05
CA VAL A 16 -6.31 -35.45 -6.47
C VAL A 16 -7.41 -34.44 -6.80
N ILE A 17 -8.62 -34.59 -6.25
CA ILE A 17 -9.71 -33.60 -6.41
C ILE A 17 -9.33 -32.26 -5.76
N PHE A 18 -8.68 -32.27 -4.59
CA PHE A 18 -8.20 -31.06 -3.92
C PHE A 18 -7.07 -30.35 -4.68
N MET A 19 -6.22 -31.09 -5.40
CA MET A 19 -5.15 -30.55 -6.25
C MET A 19 -5.66 -30.03 -7.60
N LEU A 20 -6.72 -30.63 -8.16
CA LEU A 20 -7.30 -30.24 -9.46
C LEU A 20 -8.38 -29.16 -9.34
N ASN A 21 -8.92 -28.96 -8.13
CA ASN A 21 -9.85 -27.91 -7.80
C ASN A 21 -9.41 -27.31 -6.47
N PRO A 22 -8.36 -26.45 -6.45
CA PRO A 22 -8.15 -25.62 -5.27
C PRO A 22 -9.50 -24.93 -5.05
N GLY A 23 -10.08 -25.10 -3.86
CA GLY A 23 -11.29 -24.34 -3.50
C GLY A 23 -11.07 -22.86 -3.85
N PRO A 24 -12.14 -22.09 -4.17
CA PRO A 24 -11.99 -20.74 -4.65
C PRO A 24 -10.97 -20.02 -3.77
N THR A 25 -9.88 -19.51 -4.35
CA THR A 25 -9.03 -18.54 -3.66
C THR A 25 -10.00 -17.45 -3.23
N GLU A 26 -10.38 -17.40 -1.96
CA GLU A 26 -11.58 -16.68 -1.55
C GLU A 26 -11.30 -15.19 -1.74
N GLY A 27 -11.76 -14.67 -2.87
CA GLY A 27 -11.82 -13.25 -3.15
C GLY A 27 -12.59 -12.55 -2.03
N PHE A 28 -12.45 -11.24 -1.96
CA PHE A 28 -13.13 -10.48 -0.93
C PHE A 28 -14.66 -10.57 -1.09
N ASP A 29 -15.33 -11.22 -0.14
CA ASP A 29 -16.80 -11.24 -0.06
C ASP A 29 -17.32 -9.99 0.68
N PRO A 30 -17.94 -9.01 -0.02
CA PRO A 30 -18.43 -7.79 0.62
C PRO A 30 -19.66 -8.03 1.51
N GLU A 31 -20.46 -9.08 1.29
CA GLU A 31 -21.65 -9.36 2.09
C GLU A 31 -21.26 -9.92 3.45
N GLY A 32 -20.32 -10.85 3.49
CA GLY A 32 -19.73 -11.39 4.72
C GLY A 32 -18.82 -10.42 5.49
N ASN A 33 -18.39 -9.33 4.87
CA ASN A 33 -17.43 -8.35 5.43
C ASN A 33 -17.99 -6.91 5.46
N GLY A 34 -19.28 -6.76 5.77
CA GLY A 34 -19.97 -5.46 5.75
C GLY A 34 -19.34 -4.39 6.67
N GLU A 35 -18.69 -4.79 7.76
CA GLU A 35 -17.96 -3.88 8.64
C GLU A 35 -16.70 -3.30 7.96
N ILE A 36 -16.05 -4.06 7.09
CA ILE A 36 -14.93 -3.58 6.28
C ILE A 36 -15.43 -2.61 5.22
N VAL A 37 -16.54 -2.94 4.55
CA VAL A 37 -17.17 -2.06 3.55
C VAL A 37 -17.56 -0.71 4.16
N ALA A 38 -18.01 -0.70 5.41
CA ALA A 38 -18.34 0.52 6.15
C ALA A 38 -17.11 1.41 6.44
N LEU A 39 -15.90 0.84 6.52
CA LEU A 39 -14.66 1.61 6.67
C LEU A 39 -14.29 2.36 5.38
N ILE A 40 -14.69 1.86 4.21
CA ILE A 40 -14.29 2.43 2.94
C ILE A 40 -15.06 3.74 2.67
N PRO A 41 -14.36 4.86 2.37
CA PRO A 41 -14.99 6.11 1.98
C PRO A 41 -15.99 5.92 0.83
N PRO A 42 -17.20 6.51 0.89
CA PRO A 42 -18.21 6.31 -0.14
C PRO A 42 -17.74 6.58 -1.57
N SER A 43 -16.88 7.60 -1.76
CA SER A 43 -16.31 7.98 -3.05
C SER A 43 -15.46 6.90 -3.71
N TYR A 44 -14.83 6.03 -2.91
CA TYR A 44 -13.93 4.98 -3.40
C TYR A 44 -14.51 3.56 -3.24
N ARG A 45 -15.69 3.43 -2.59
CA ARG A 45 -16.24 2.13 -2.16
C ARG A 45 -16.30 1.09 -3.27
N THR A 46 -16.91 1.43 -4.40
CA THR A 46 -17.06 0.50 -5.52
C THR A 46 -15.71 0.04 -6.08
N GLN A 47 -14.76 0.96 -6.24
CA GLN A 47 -13.44 0.68 -6.80
C GLN A 47 -12.59 -0.16 -5.85
N VAL A 48 -12.63 0.16 -4.55
CA VAL A 48 -11.90 -0.61 -3.54
C VAL A 48 -12.47 -2.01 -3.39
N ILE A 49 -13.79 -2.20 -3.38
CA ILE A 49 -14.39 -3.55 -3.33
C ILE A 49 -13.92 -4.38 -4.52
N ALA A 50 -13.97 -3.83 -5.74
CA ALA A 50 -13.48 -4.52 -6.93
C ALA A 50 -11.97 -4.83 -6.84
N ALA A 51 -11.17 -3.89 -6.31
CA ALA A 51 -9.75 -4.10 -6.10
C ALA A 51 -9.47 -5.23 -5.09
N LEU A 52 -10.21 -5.27 -3.97
CA LEU A 52 -10.12 -6.32 -2.96
C LEU A 52 -10.53 -7.69 -3.53
N ASP A 53 -11.59 -7.75 -4.33
CA ASP A 53 -12.02 -8.98 -5.01
C ASP A 53 -10.92 -9.53 -5.93
N SER A 54 -10.28 -8.63 -6.69
CA SER A 54 -9.19 -8.98 -7.61
C SER A 54 -7.83 -9.28 -6.96
N ALA A 55 -7.68 -9.03 -5.65
CA ALA A 55 -6.39 -9.16 -4.94
C ALA A 55 -6.02 -10.61 -4.58
N GLY A 56 -6.90 -11.59 -4.85
CA GLY A 56 -6.76 -12.94 -4.31
C GLY A 56 -6.66 -12.90 -2.79
N GLU A 57 -5.88 -13.79 -2.17
CA GLU A 57 -5.71 -13.83 -0.70
C GLU A 57 -5.13 -12.53 -0.10
N ASN A 58 -4.51 -11.67 -0.90
CA ASN A 58 -3.86 -10.45 -0.42
C ASN A 58 -4.85 -9.35 0.00
N TRP A 59 -6.14 -9.49 -0.28
CA TRP A 59 -7.16 -8.56 0.22
C TRP A 59 -7.08 -8.39 1.75
N LYS A 60 -6.64 -9.43 2.47
CA LYS A 60 -6.43 -9.42 3.93
C LYS A 60 -5.37 -8.39 4.36
N GLN A 61 -4.29 -8.25 3.59
CA GLN A 61 -3.26 -7.23 3.83
C GLN A 61 -3.84 -5.84 3.58
N LEU A 62 -4.55 -5.64 2.46
CA LEU A 62 -5.15 -4.35 2.11
C LEU A 62 -6.20 -3.88 3.14
N VAL A 63 -7.02 -4.81 3.64
CA VAL A 63 -7.97 -4.56 4.72
C VAL A 63 -7.26 -4.22 6.03
N SER A 64 -6.15 -4.88 6.35
CA SER A 64 -5.33 -4.55 7.52
C SER A 64 -4.88 -3.09 7.49
N VAL A 65 -4.53 -2.56 6.30
CA VAL A 65 -4.21 -1.14 6.10
C VAL A 65 -5.40 -0.24 6.44
N LEU A 66 -6.56 -0.52 5.83
CA LEU A 66 -7.79 0.27 6.05
C LEU A 66 -8.22 0.30 7.53
N ARG A 67 -8.07 -0.82 8.25
CA ARG A 67 -8.42 -0.95 9.67
C ARG A 67 -7.49 -0.16 10.59
N LYS A 68 -6.19 -0.15 10.32
CA LYS A 68 -5.17 0.50 11.18
C LYS A 68 -5.05 2.00 10.95
N MET A 69 -5.52 2.51 9.82
CA MET A 69 -5.44 3.93 9.48
C MET A 69 -6.50 4.78 10.17
N SER A 70 -6.14 6.03 10.50
CA SER A 70 -7.08 7.04 10.99
C SER A 70 -8.13 7.36 9.91
N PRO A 71 -9.30 7.96 10.26
CA PRO A 71 -10.31 8.31 9.27
C PRO A 71 -9.78 9.17 8.10
N GLU A 72 -8.88 10.11 8.40
CA GLU A 72 -8.26 10.99 7.40
C GLU A 72 -7.31 10.23 6.47
N GLN A 73 -6.47 9.35 7.03
CA GLN A 73 -5.53 8.54 6.26
C GLN A 73 -6.21 7.44 5.46
N ARG A 74 -7.37 6.97 5.92
CA ARG A 74 -8.14 5.92 5.25
C ARG A 74 -8.62 6.35 3.87
N GLU A 75 -8.83 7.64 3.65
CA GLU A 75 -9.11 8.15 2.31
C GLU A 75 -7.93 8.01 1.37
N GLY A 76 -6.72 8.34 1.84
CA GLY A 76 -5.50 8.11 1.08
C GLY A 76 -5.25 6.61 0.82
N ALA A 77 -5.48 5.77 1.83
CA ALA A 77 -5.39 4.32 1.68
C ALA A 77 -6.37 3.79 0.61
N ALA A 78 -7.63 4.25 0.66
CA ALA A 78 -8.65 3.88 -0.31
C ALA A 78 -8.30 4.37 -1.73
N PHE A 79 -7.80 5.59 -1.86
CA PHE A 79 -7.30 6.11 -3.14
C PHE A 79 -6.18 5.23 -3.71
N LEU A 80 -5.21 4.82 -2.90
CA LEU A 80 -4.13 3.95 -3.35
C LEU A 80 -4.64 2.55 -3.75
N ILE A 81 -5.50 1.94 -2.95
CA ILE A 81 -6.05 0.61 -3.24
C ILE A 81 -6.91 0.63 -4.52
N ALA A 82 -7.70 1.68 -4.71
CA ALA A 82 -8.54 1.83 -5.91
C ALA A 82 -7.74 1.99 -7.22
N ASN A 83 -6.49 2.48 -7.14
CA ASN A 83 -5.71 2.88 -8.31
C ASN A 83 -4.37 2.13 -8.48
N MET A 84 -4.01 1.23 -7.56
CA MET A 84 -2.76 0.48 -7.68
C MET A 84 -2.84 -0.62 -8.74
N PRO A 85 -1.71 -0.99 -9.37
CA PRO A 85 -1.72 -2.03 -10.39
C PRO A 85 -2.05 -3.42 -9.82
N PRO A 86 -2.54 -4.36 -10.65
CA PRO A 86 -2.96 -5.69 -10.18
C PRO A 86 -1.87 -6.49 -9.46
N VAL A 87 -0.61 -6.35 -9.89
CA VAL A 87 0.51 -7.05 -9.25
C VAL A 87 0.74 -6.56 -7.83
N GLU A 88 0.56 -5.26 -7.56
CA GLU A 88 0.63 -4.74 -6.18
C GLU A 88 -0.60 -5.13 -5.36
N LEU A 89 -1.80 -5.15 -5.95
CA LEU A 89 -2.99 -5.65 -5.25
C LEU A 89 -2.76 -7.06 -4.72
N ALA A 90 -2.12 -7.91 -5.51
CA ALA A 90 -1.85 -9.31 -5.17
C ALA A 90 -0.65 -9.52 -4.23
N THR A 91 0.25 -8.55 -4.05
CA THR A 91 1.55 -8.81 -3.40
C THR A 91 2.02 -7.78 -2.38
N ILE A 92 1.45 -6.57 -2.33
CA ILE A 92 1.95 -5.52 -1.43
C ILE A 92 1.73 -5.89 0.03
N ASP A 93 2.78 -5.75 0.84
CA ASP A 93 2.71 -5.98 2.28
C ASP A 93 2.02 -4.81 3.00
N SER A 94 1.19 -5.12 3.99
CA SER A 94 0.47 -4.08 4.73
C SER A 94 1.40 -3.17 5.53
N THR A 95 2.50 -3.69 6.09
CA THR A 95 3.46 -2.89 6.87
C THR A 95 4.12 -1.84 5.98
N LEU A 96 4.55 -2.25 4.78
CA LEU A 96 5.14 -1.36 3.79
C LEU A 96 4.15 -0.25 3.37
N LEU A 97 2.92 -0.62 3.01
CA LEU A 97 1.91 0.34 2.58
C LEU A 97 1.49 1.29 3.73
N LEU A 98 1.36 0.78 4.95
CA LEU A 98 1.07 1.57 6.16
C LEU A 98 2.16 2.61 6.41
N GLU A 99 3.43 2.21 6.31
CA GLU A 99 4.56 3.12 6.52
C GLU A 99 4.54 4.25 5.48
N HIS A 100 4.36 3.90 4.20
CA HIS A 100 4.29 4.89 3.12
C HIS A 100 3.18 5.91 3.34
N ILE A 101 1.96 5.46 3.66
CA ILE A 101 0.83 6.35 3.93
C ILE A 101 1.14 7.21 5.16
N SER A 102 1.63 6.61 6.24
CA SER A 102 1.88 7.33 7.50
C SER A 102 2.89 8.47 7.32
N TYR A 103 4.03 8.18 6.70
CA TYR A 103 5.06 9.19 6.47
C TYR A 103 4.68 10.22 5.40
N ALA A 104 3.83 9.86 4.41
CA ALA A 104 3.30 10.82 3.46
C ALA A 104 2.43 11.88 4.16
N TYR A 105 1.49 11.45 5.00
CA TYR A 105 0.65 12.36 5.78
C TYR A 105 1.48 13.12 6.82
N GLN A 106 2.48 12.50 7.42
CA GLN A 106 3.38 13.18 8.35
C GLN A 106 4.11 14.35 7.68
N ALA A 107 4.70 14.13 6.51
CA ALA A 107 5.34 15.19 5.73
C ALA A 107 4.35 16.27 5.29
N TRP A 108 3.16 15.88 4.83
CA TRP A 108 2.14 16.83 4.38
C TRP A 108 1.61 17.70 5.52
N ASN A 109 1.50 17.17 6.73
CA ASN A 109 0.97 17.91 7.88
C ASN A 109 2.04 18.71 8.64
N GLN A 110 3.30 18.27 8.64
CA GLN A 110 4.35 18.89 9.46
C GLN A 110 5.21 19.91 8.70
N MET A 111 5.32 19.81 7.37
CA MET A 111 6.19 20.70 6.62
C MET A 111 5.54 22.09 6.41
N PRO A 112 6.29 23.20 6.45
CA PRO A 112 5.74 24.55 6.34
C PRO A 112 4.94 24.82 5.06
N TRP A 113 5.26 24.14 3.97
CA TRP A 113 4.54 24.24 2.69
C TRP A 113 3.38 23.26 2.55
N GLY A 114 3.19 22.33 3.49
CA GLY A 114 2.12 21.34 3.49
C GLY A 114 0.74 21.92 3.19
N PRO A 115 0.31 22.99 3.91
CA PRO A 115 -0.97 23.67 3.66
C PRO A 115 -1.13 24.28 2.25
N LYS A 116 -0.03 24.50 1.52
CA LYS A 116 -0.05 25.01 0.13
C LYS A 116 -0.28 23.89 -0.89
N VAL A 117 -0.13 22.63 -0.48
CA VAL A 117 -0.37 21.45 -1.32
C VAL A 117 -1.82 21.04 -1.14
N SER A 118 -2.64 21.19 -2.19
CA SER A 118 -4.02 20.74 -2.17
C SER A 118 -4.09 19.21 -1.96
N LYS A 119 -5.21 18.73 -1.41
CA LYS A 119 -5.43 17.31 -1.23
C LYS A 119 -5.31 16.52 -2.55
N ASP A 120 -5.83 17.08 -3.64
CA ASP A 120 -5.74 16.45 -4.97
C ASP A 120 -4.27 16.28 -5.42
N LEU A 121 -3.45 17.33 -5.26
CA LEU A 121 -2.02 17.24 -5.54
C LEU A 121 -1.32 16.26 -4.59
N PHE A 122 -1.72 16.22 -3.34
CA PHE A 122 -1.19 15.27 -2.36
C PHE A 122 -1.47 13.82 -2.79
N LEU A 123 -2.72 13.48 -3.10
CA LEU A 123 -3.12 12.12 -3.48
C LEU A 123 -2.38 11.64 -4.73
N HIS A 124 -2.23 12.50 -5.75
CA HIS A 124 -1.66 12.11 -7.04
C HIS A 124 -0.13 12.19 -7.10
N PHE A 125 0.51 13.10 -6.35
CA PHE A 125 1.94 13.40 -6.52
C PHE A 125 2.79 13.23 -5.26
N VAL A 126 2.19 13.11 -4.07
CA VAL A 126 2.94 12.98 -2.81
C VAL A 126 2.70 11.63 -2.14
N LEU A 127 1.44 11.19 -2.08
CA LEU A 127 1.02 9.95 -1.45
C LEU A 127 1.53 8.66 -2.12
N PRO A 128 1.66 8.57 -3.46
CA PRO A 128 2.03 7.31 -4.11
C PRO A 128 3.33 6.71 -3.56
N TYR A 129 3.29 5.42 -3.23
CA TYR A 129 4.40 4.67 -2.62
C TYR A 129 5.50 4.29 -3.62
N ARG A 130 5.26 4.46 -4.92
CA ARG A 130 6.22 4.18 -6.00
C ARG A 130 6.68 5.46 -6.68
N ALA A 131 7.99 5.62 -6.78
CA ALA A 131 8.59 6.62 -7.66
C ALA A 131 8.78 6.01 -9.05
N ALA A 132 8.01 6.49 -10.04
CA ALA A 132 8.10 6.08 -11.45
C ALA A 132 8.05 4.54 -11.66
N ARG A 133 9.09 3.95 -12.26
CA ARG A 133 9.18 2.50 -12.58
C ARG A 133 10.07 1.72 -11.62
N GLU A 134 10.42 2.32 -10.48
CA GLU A 134 11.27 1.67 -9.48
C GLU A 134 10.52 0.55 -8.73
N PRO A 135 11.26 -0.46 -8.22
CA PRO A 135 10.71 -1.44 -7.29
C PRO A 135 10.11 -0.75 -6.05
N VAL A 136 9.07 -1.36 -5.47
CA VAL A 136 8.49 -0.85 -4.22
C VAL A 136 9.38 -1.27 -3.06
N THR A 137 9.93 -0.29 -2.35
CA THR A 137 10.82 -0.46 -1.20
C THR A 137 10.44 0.49 -0.06
N GLU A 138 11.03 0.31 1.12
CA GLU A 138 10.83 1.12 2.34
C GLU A 138 11.60 2.46 2.31
N TRP A 139 11.52 3.20 1.20
CA TRP A 139 12.32 4.40 0.99
C TRP A 139 11.82 5.63 1.76
N ARG A 140 10.50 5.74 1.99
CA ARG A 140 9.89 7.01 2.43
C ARG A 140 10.27 7.38 3.84
N LYS A 141 10.25 6.43 4.77
CA LYS A 141 10.66 6.66 6.15
C LYS A 141 12.12 7.10 6.23
N ALA A 142 13.02 6.36 5.59
CA ALA A 142 14.44 6.68 5.59
C ALA A 142 14.72 8.09 5.05
N LEU A 143 14.08 8.46 3.93
CA LEU A 143 14.20 9.82 3.38
C LEU A 143 13.59 10.87 4.30
N PHE A 144 12.43 10.61 4.90
CA PHE A 144 11.80 11.56 5.81
C PHE A 144 12.67 11.84 7.03
N GLU A 145 13.18 10.79 7.69
CA GLU A 145 14.02 10.91 8.89
C GLU A 145 15.30 11.70 8.61
N GLU A 146 15.88 11.55 7.42
CA GLU A 146 17.10 12.26 7.04
C GLU A 146 16.83 13.70 6.56
N LEU A 147 15.78 13.92 5.78
CA LEU A 147 15.53 15.20 5.12
C LEU A 147 14.68 16.15 5.95
N ALA A 148 13.68 15.67 6.69
CA ALA A 148 12.77 16.53 7.45
C ALA A 148 13.51 17.52 8.38
N PRO A 149 14.57 17.13 9.12
CA PRO A 149 15.33 18.06 9.95
C PRO A 149 16.04 19.17 9.17
N ARG A 150 16.40 18.94 7.91
CA ARG A 150 17.08 19.90 7.04
C ARG A 150 16.12 20.94 6.46
N VAL A 151 14.91 20.51 6.11
CA VAL A 151 13.93 21.34 5.42
C VAL A 151 12.86 21.94 6.33
N LYS A 152 12.82 21.57 7.62
CA LYS A 152 11.80 22.05 8.59
C LYS A 152 11.69 23.58 8.70
N ASN A 153 12.77 24.31 8.40
CA ASN A 153 12.83 25.77 8.48
C ASN A 153 12.70 26.46 7.12
N ALA A 154 12.47 25.71 6.03
CA ALA A 154 12.25 26.30 4.72
C ALA A 154 10.86 26.96 4.67
N GLU A 155 10.81 28.26 4.37
CA GLU A 155 9.58 29.05 4.30
C GLU A 155 8.86 28.83 2.95
N THR A 156 9.62 28.39 1.95
CA THR A 156 9.12 28.14 0.60
C THR A 156 9.48 26.74 0.08
N ILE A 157 8.68 26.23 -0.86
CA ILE A 157 8.98 24.98 -1.58
C ILE A 157 10.32 25.09 -2.32
N ALA A 158 10.65 26.27 -2.84
CA ALA A 158 11.92 26.51 -3.55
C ALA A 158 13.13 26.34 -2.61
N GLU A 159 13.06 26.85 -1.39
CA GLU A 159 14.10 26.67 -0.38
C GLU A 159 14.27 25.21 0.02
N ALA A 160 13.16 24.50 0.24
CA ALA A 160 13.18 23.07 0.54
C ALA A 160 13.81 22.26 -0.61
N ALA A 161 13.49 22.60 -1.86
CA ALA A 161 14.07 21.96 -3.05
C ALA A 161 15.57 22.26 -3.19
N LEU A 162 16.01 23.49 -2.89
CA LEU A 162 17.42 23.85 -2.89
C LEU A 162 18.20 23.08 -1.81
N GLU A 163 17.64 22.93 -0.61
CA GLU A 163 18.27 22.14 0.45
C GLU A 163 18.34 20.65 0.10
N LEU A 164 17.29 20.10 -0.51
CA LEU A 164 17.31 18.74 -1.04
C LEU A 164 18.43 18.56 -2.09
N ASN A 165 18.59 19.51 -3.00
CA ASN A 165 19.67 19.47 -4.00
C ASN A 165 21.07 19.46 -3.36
N ARG A 166 21.27 20.22 -2.26
CA ARG A 166 22.53 20.17 -1.49
C ARG A 166 22.75 18.80 -0.88
N TRP A 167 21.72 18.23 -0.24
CA TRP A 167 21.78 16.89 0.32
C TRP A 167 22.13 15.83 -0.74
N VAL A 168 21.49 15.86 -1.92
CA VAL A 168 21.82 14.95 -3.04
C VAL A 168 23.28 15.10 -3.44
N LYS A 169 23.79 16.34 -3.55
CA LYS A 169 25.20 16.61 -3.88
C LYS A 169 26.13 15.99 -2.82
N GLU A 170 25.84 16.14 -1.54
CA GLU A 170 26.62 15.52 -0.45
C GLU A 170 26.65 13.99 -0.58
N LYS A 171 25.50 13.36 -0.87
CA LYS A 171 25.38 11.90 -1.02
C LYS A 171 26.04 11.35 -2.28
N THR A 172 26.11 12.15 -3.36
CA THR A 172 26.65 11.71 -4.65
C THR A 172 28.10 12.09 -4.88
N SER A 173 28.65 13.04 -4.11
CA SER A 173 30.05 13.48 -4.20
C SER A 173 31.12 12.45 -3.74
N TRP A 174 30.72 11.19 -3.52
CA TRP A 174 31.57 10.11 -3.00
C TRP A 174 32.39 9.34 -4.04
N ARG A 175 32.42 9.77 -5.32
CA ARG A 175 33.22 9.12 -6.37
C ARG A 175 34.26 10.07 -6.98
N ASN A 176 35.22 10.53 -6.17
CA ASN A 176 36.44 11.25 -6.58
C ASN A 176 37.51 11.26 -5.45
N ARG A 177 37.70 10.14 -4.74
CA ARG A 177 38.87 9.90 -3.88
C ARG A 177 39.33 8.45 -4.02
#